data_AF-A0A0M4GAX5-F1
#
_entry.id   AF-A0A0M4GAX5-F1
#
_cell.length_a   1.000
_cell.length_b   1.000
_cell.length_c   1.000
_cell.angle_alpha   90.00
_cell.angle_beta   90.00
_cell.angle_gamma   90.00
#
_symmetry.space_group_name_H-M   'P 1'
#
loop_
_entity.id
_entity.type
_entity.pdbx_description
1 polymer ?
#
loop_
_entity_poly.entity_id
_entity_poly.type
_entity_poly.pdbx_seq_one_letter_code
_entity_poly.pdbx_strand_id
1 'polypeptide(L)' 'MLKQDLLSLIEQKRIELYQVAAANGLSSSIAIRYSQELDHLLNQYNDTYILKLPTESTKTATLSL' A
#
# COMPACT_ATOMS: atom_id res chain seq x y z
N MET A 1 12.15 0.55 9.73
CA MET A 1 12.39 1.71 8.84
C MET A 1 11.93 2.96 9.58
N LEU A 2 12.59 4.12 9.43
CA LEU A 2 12.07 5.38 9.99
C LEU A 2 10.87 5.85 9.16
N LYS A 3 9.97 6.62 9.78
CA LYS A 3 8.78 7.15 9.11
C LYS A 3 9.13 7.95 7.86
N GLN A 4 10.17 8.79 7.95
CA GLN A 4 10.61 9.64 6.85
C GLN A 4 11.18 8.83 5.69
N ASP A 5 11.97 7.80 5.98
CA ASP A 5 12.55 6.95 4.92
C ASP A 5 11.44 6.23 4.13
N LEU A 6 10.40 5.75 4.82
CA LEU A 6 9.28 5.09 4.17
C LEU A 6 8.48 6.06 3.29
N LEU A 7 8.28 7.30 3.75
CA LEU A 7 7.66 8.35 2.93
C LEU A 7 8.50 8.66 1.68
N SER A 8 9.83 8.73 1.82
CA SER A 8 10.73 8.91 0.68
C SER A 8 10.63 7.77 -0.35
N LEU A 9 10.52 6.52 0.12
CA LEU A 9 10.30 5.38 -0.78
C LEU A 9 8.94 5.44 -1.50
N ILE A 10 7.87 5.81 -0.80
CA ILE A 10 6.54 5.99 -1.39
C ILE A 10 6.59 7.03 -2.51
N GLU A 11 7.19 8.19 -2.25
CA GLU A 11 7.30 9.27 -3.24
C GLU A 11 8.16 8.85 -4.44
N GLN A 12 9.28 8.17 -4.19
CA GLN A 12 10.12 7.63 -5.26
C GLN A 12 9.34 6.64 -6.13
N LYS A 13 8.64 5.67 -5.53
CA LYS A 13 7.87 4.66 -6.26
C LYS A 13 6.71 5.29 -7.04
N ARG A 14 6.08 6.35 -6.52
CA ARG A 14 5.04 7.11 -7.24
C ARG A 14 5.59 7.76 -8.51
N ILE A 15 6.78 8.34 -8.46
CA ILE A 15 7.45 8.93 -9.64
C ILE A 15 7.77 7.84 -10.65
N GLU A 16 8.31 6.70 -10.21
CA GLU A 16 8.61 5.56 -11.08
C GLU A 16 7.35 5.03 -11.77
N LEU A 17 6.25 4.86 -11.03
CA LEU A 17 4.96 4.44 -11.60
C LEU A 17 4.46 5.45 -12.63
N TYR A 18 4.52 6.75 -12.34
CA TYR A 18 4.12 7.79 -13.28
C TYR A 18 4.90 7.69 -14.60
N GLN A 19 6.22 7.55 -14.52
CA GLN A 19 7.09 7.43 -15.70
C GLN A 19 6.77 6.17 -16.51
N VAL A 20 6.60 5.03 -15.84
CA VAL A 20 6.27 3.76 -16.50
C VAL A 20 4.90 3.81 -17.15
N ALA A 21 3.89 4.36 -16.47
CA ALA A 21 2.55 4.51 -17.02
C ALA A 21 2.51 5.48 -18.21
N ALA A 22 3.29 6.57 -18.16
CA ALA A 22 3.42 7.50 -19.28
C ALA A 22 4.08 6.85 -20.50
N ALA A 23 5.06 5.96 -20.30
CA ALA A 23 5.78 5.29 -21.39
C ALA A 23 5.05 4.05 -21.95
N ASN A 24 4.37 3.28 -21.10
CA ASN A 24 3.85 1.95 -21.46
C ASN A 24 2.31 1.86 -21.40
N GLY A 25 1.64 2.89 -20.90
CA GLY A 25 0.23 2.85 -20.54
C GLY A 25 0.00 2.20 -19.18
N LEU A 26 -1.05 2.65 -18.50
CA LEU A 26 -1.38 2.20 -17.13
C LEU A 26 -1.81 0.73 -17.06
N SER A 27 -2.36 0.19 -18.15
CA SER A 27 -2.76 -1.23 -18.25
C SER A 27 -1.60 -2.17 -18.59
N SER A 28 -0.39 -1.66 -18.80
CA SER A 28 0.78 -2.52 -19.03
C SER A 28 1.13 -3.32 -17.78
N SER A 29 1.63 -4.54 -17.99
CA SER A 29 2.06 -5.42 -16.88
C SER A 29 3.09 -4.75 -15.96
N ILE A 30 3.97 -3.93 -16.52
CA ILE A 30 4.98 -3.19 -15.76
C ILE A 30 4.38 -2.07 -14.92
N ALA A 31 3.41 -1.30 -15.45
CA ALA A 31 2.71 -0.28 -14.68
C ALA A 31 1.87 -0.90 -13.56
N ILE A 32 1.18 -2.02 -13.83
CA ILE A 32 0.42 -2.78 -12.83
C ILE A 32 1.34 -3.24 -11.70
N ARG A 33 2.51 -3.82 -12.03
CA ARG A 33 3.49 -4.24 -11.01
C ARG A 33 3.95 -3.06 -10.16
N TYR A 34 4.27 -1.92 -10.77
CA TYR A 34 4.73 -0.74 -10.02
C TYR A 34 3.62 -0.15 -9.15
N SER A 35 2.36 -0.23 -9.58
CA SER A 35 1.20 0.12 -8.75
C SER A 35 1.07 -0.79 -7.53
N GLN A 36 1.28 -2.09 -7.70
CA GLN A 36 1.24 -3.05 -6.59
C GLN A 36 2.37 -2.82 -5.58
N GLU A 37 3.58 -2.48 -6.06
CA GLU A 37 4.70 -2.11 -5.20
C GLU A 37 4.42 -0.83 -4.42
N LEU A 38 3.81 0.18 -5.07
CA LEU A 38 3.39 1.41 -4.40
C LEU A 38 2.33 1.14 -3.33
N ASP A 39 1.32 0.34 -3.64
CA ASP A 39 0.27 -0.05 -2.70
C ASP A 39 0.84 -0.79 -1.49
N HIS A 40 1.83 -1.65 -1.69
CA HIS A 40 2.51 -2.34 -0.58
C HIS A 40 3.19 -1.34 0.38
N LEU A 41 3.90 -0.33 -0.16
CA LEU A 41 4.55 0.70 0.66
C LEU A 41 3.52 1.55 1.41
N LEU A 42 2.40 1.90 0.77
CA LEU A 42 1.30 2.65 1.38
C LEU A 42 0.65 1.86 2.52
N ASN A 43 0.39 0.58 2.31
CA ASN A 43 -0.16 -0.31 3.35
C ASN A 43 0.82 -0.45 4.52
N GLN A 44 2.11 -0.65 4.25
CA GLN A 44 3.13 -0.72 5.30
C GLN A 44 3.17 0.58 6.12
N TYR A 45 3.07 1.74 5.48
CA TYR A 45 3.04 3.03 6.18
C TYR A 45 1.79 3.17 7.04
N ASN A 46 0.64 2.79 6.49
CA ASN A 46 -0.64 2.80 7.20
C ASN A 46 -0.61 1.91 8.45
N ASP A 47 -0.15 0.67 8.30
CA ASP A 47 -0.07 -0.31 9.40
C ASP A 47 0.93 0.11 10.48
N THR A 48 2.03 0.75 10.08
CA THR A 48 3.10 1.12 11.03
C THR A 48 2.82 2.46 11.75
N TYR A 49 2.19 3.43 11.06
CA TYR A 49 2.14 4.83 11.52
C TYR A 49 0.74 5.45 11.62
N ILE A 50 -0.30 4.84 11.03
CA ILE A 50 -1.67 5.38 11.04
C ILE A 50 -2.57 4.52 11.92
N LEU A 51 -2.58 3.19 11.74
CA LEU A 51 -3.45 2.27 12.47
C LEU A 51 -2.82 1.85 13.82
N LYS A 52 -3.27 2.49 14.91
CA LYS A 52 -3.34 1.87 16.24
C LYS A 52 -4.80 1.72 16.67
N LEU A 53 -5.62 1.07 15.86
CA LEU A 53 -6.90 0.59 16.36
C LEU A 53 -6.65 -0.79 16.95
N PRO A 54 -7.00 -1.06 18.22
CA PRO A 54 -7.16 -2.44 18.65
C PRO A 54 -8.17 -3.04 17.67
N THR A 55 -7.75 -4.00 16.88
CA THR A 55 -8.68 -4.87 16.18
C THR A 55 -9.42 -5.61 17.29
N GLU A 56 -10.50 -5.01 17.79
CA GLU A 56 -11.47 -5.70 18.62
C GLU A 56 -11.88 -6.94 17.84
N SER A 57 -11.53 -8.06 18.44
CA SER A 57 -11.99 -9.38 18.10
C SER A 57 -13.49 -9.40 17.85
N THR A 58 -13.90 -9.30 16.60
CA THR A 58 -15.16 -9.91 16.16
C THR A 58 -14.86 -11.39 15.91
N LYS A 59 -14.77 -12.13 17.03
CA LYS A 59 -15.20 -13.53 17.02
C LYS A 59 -16.67 -13.50 16.65
N THR A 60 -17.03 -13.74 15.39
CA THR A 60 -18.36 -14.23 15.06
C THR A 60 -18.41 -15.70 15.50
N ALA A 61 -18.43 -15.88 16.83
CA ALA A 61 -18.93 -17.10 17.44
C ALA A 61 -20.46 -17.00 17.42
N THR A 62 -21.06 -17.91 16.66
CA THR A 62 -22.37 -18.53 16.92
C THR A 62 -23.37 -17.73 17.76
N LEU A 63 -24.47 -17.30 17.14
CA LEU A 63 -25.76 -17.39 17.81
C LEU A 63 -26.74 -18.11 16.89
N SER A 64 -26.91 -19.39 17.21
CA SER A 64 -28.07 -20.19 16.88
C SER A 64 -29.32 -19.53 17.47
N LEU A 65 -30.37 -19.41 16.65
CA LEU A 65 -31.78 -19.66 16.98
C LEU A 65 -32.56 -19.78 15.67
#